data_AF-A0A2E6NKI6-F1
#
_entry.id   AF-A0A2E6NKI6-F1
#
_cell.length_a   1.000
_cell.length_b   1.000
_cell.length_c   1.000
_cell.angle_alpha   90.00
_cell.angle_beta   90.00
_cell.angle_gamma   90.00
#
_symmetry.space_group_name_H-M   'P 1'
#
loop_
_entity.id
_entity.type
_entity.pdbx_description
1 polymer ?
#
loop_
_entity_poly.entity_id
_entity_poly.type
_entity_poly.pdbx_seq_one_letter_code
_entity_poly.pdbx_strand_id
1 'polypeptide(L)' 'MLRFLTAGESHGQGLVVILEGIPAGLTLDFDAITNDLRRRQGGYGRGNRMKIESDRAQILSGVRAGQTIGGPISML' A
#
# COMPACT_ATOMS: atom_id res chain seq x y z
N MET A 1 14.89 -2.75 -12.78
CA MET A 1 15.23 -2.96 -11.35
C MET A 1 14.07 -2.43 -10.52
N LEU A 2 13.55 -3.22 -9.59
CA LEU A 2 12.46 -2.82 -8.70
C LEU A 2 12.99 -1.86 -7.63
N ARG A 3 12.32 -0.73 -7.40
CA ARG A 3 12.68 0.26 -6.38
C ARG A 3 11.43 0.74 -5.66
N PHE A 4 11.56 1.07 -4.37
CA PHE A 4 10.49 1.72 -3.63
C PHE A 4 11.04 2.84 -2.75
N LEU A 5 10.21 3.85 -2.51
CA LEU A 5 10.47 4.99 -1.65
C LEU A 5 9.25 5.22 -0.76
N THR A 6 9.44 5.39 0.55
CA THR A 6 8.38 5.68 1.50
C THR A 6 8.56 7.06 2.11
N ALA A 7 7.45 7.74 2.45
CA ALA A 7 7.43 9.03 3.11
C ALA A 7 6.27 9.13 4.10
N GLY A 8 6.35 10.05 5.05
CA GLY A 8 5.31 10.33 6.03
C GLY A 8 5.69 9.98 7.47
N GLU A 9 4.82 10.35 8.40
CA GLU A 9 5.01 10.20 9.85
C GLU A 9 3.80 9.52 10.49
N SER A 10 4.02 8.76 11.56
CA SER A 10 2.95 8.07 12.28
C SER A 10 1.91 9.00 12.92
N HIS A 11 2.25 10.26 13.15
CA HIS A 11 1.33 11.30 13.65
C HIS A 11 1.06 12.39 12.59
N GLY A 12 1.51 12.17 11.36
CA GLY A 12 1.24 13.05 10.23
C GLY A 12 -0.09 12.73 9.57
N GLN A 13 -0.39 13.42 8.46
CA GLN A 13 -1.65 13.25 7.73
C GLN A 13 -1.78 11.86 7.07
N GLY A 14 -0.67 11.21 6.72
CA GLY A 14 -0.67 9.91 6.09
C GLY A 14 0.74 9.43 5.75
N LEU A 15 0.80 8.22 5.21
CA LEU A 15 2.03 7.59 4.71
C LEU A 15 1.92 7.44 3.21
N VAL A 16 3.00 7.69 2.47
CA VAL A 16 3.05 7.47 1.03
C VAL A 16 4.12 6.46 0.69
N VAL A 17 3.86 5.65 -0.32
CA VAL A 17 4.87 4.84 -0.99
C VAL A 17 4.83 5.06 -2.50
N ILE A 18 6.01 5.13 -3.10
CA ILE A 18 6.22 5.14 -4.54
C ILE A 18 6.99 3.87 -4.92
N LEU A 19 6.47 3.11 -5.88
CA LEU A 19 7.05 1.88 -6.40
C LEU A 19 7.38 2.06 -7.90
N GLU A 20 8.62 1.80 -8.27
CA GLU A 20 9.13 1.94 -9.63
C GLU A 20 9.68 0.61 -10.17
N GLY A 21 9.68 0.46 -11.50
CA GLY A 21 10.25 -0.72 -12.16
C GLY A 21 9.31 -1.91 -12.25
N ILE A 22 8.01 -1.69 -11.98
CA ILE A 22 6.95 -2.68 -12.22
C ILE A 22 6.58 -2.65 -13.71
N PRO A 23 6.53 -3.80 -14.41
CA PRO A 23 6.12 -3.84 -15.80
C PRO A 23 4.62 -3.52 -15.96
N ALA A 24 4.21 -3.11 -17.16
CA ALA A 24 2.80 -2.92 -17.49
C ALA A 24 2.08 -4.27 -17.65
N GLY A 25 0.76 -4.29 -17.43
CA GLY A 25 -0.11 -5.43 -17.66
C GLY A 25 -0.21 -6.42 -16.49
N LEU A 26 0.34 -6.10 -15.32
CA LEU A 26 0.12 -6.91 -14.13
C LEU A 26 -1.21 -6.55 -13.49
N THR A 27 -2.05 -7.55 -13.23
CA THR A 27 -3.27 -7.38 -12.45
C THR A 27 -2.93 -7.12 -11.00
N LEU A 28 -3.48 -6.04 -10.44
CA LEU A 28 -3.37 -5.73 -9.03
C LEU A 28 -4.67 -6.08 -8.30
N ASP A 29 -4.53 -6.88 -7.25
CA ASP A 29 -5.59 -7.19 -6.33
C ASP A 29 -5.53 -6.23 -5.13
N PHE A 30 -6.41 -5.23 -5.12
CA PHE A 30 -6.47 -4.24 -4.04
C PHE A 30 -6.97 -4.85 -2.72
N ASP A 31 -7.74 -5.93 -2.77
CA ASP A 31 -8.22 -6.62 -1.58
C ASP A 31 -7.09 -7.41 -0.93
N ALA A 32 -6.20 -8.00 -1.73
CA ALA A 32 -4.98 -8.64 -1.22
C ALA A 32 -4.10 -7.65 -0.45
N ILE A 33 -3.91 -6.43 -0.97
CA ILE A 33 -3.15 -5.36 -0.27
C ILE A 33 -3.82 -5.01 1.06
N THR A 34 -5.14 -4.82 1.05
CA THR A 34 -5.90 -4.51 2.28
C THR A 34 -5.79 -5.63 3.30
N ASN A 35 -5.84 -6.88 2.87
CA ASN A 35 -5.69 -8.04 3.74
C ASN A 35 -4.27 -8.13 4.33
N ASP A 36 -3.24 -7.79 3.56
CA ASP A 36 -1.86 -7.68 4.08
C ASP A 36 -1.71 -6.60 5.16
N LEU A 37 -2.35 -5.45 4.98
CA LEU A 37 -2.36 -4.40 6.01
C LEU A 37 -3.06 -4.89 7.29
N ARG A 38 -4.23 -5.53 7.17
CA ARG A 38 -4.94 -6.11 8.32
C ARG A 38 -4.13 -7.17 9.05
N ARG A 39 -3.36 -7.99 8.31
CA ARG A 39 -2.48 -9.00 8.92
C ARG A 39 -1.46 -8.37 9.88
N ARG A 40 -1.01 -7.13 9.63
CA ARG A 40 -0.07 -6.41 10.52
C ARG A 40 -0.72 -5.92 11.82
N GLN A 41 -2.02 -5.65 11.78
CA GLN A 41 -2.81 -5.18 12.91
C GLN A 41 -3.23 -6.31 13.86
N GLY A 42 -3.24 -7.56 13.36
CA GLY A 42 -3.57 -8.76 14.13
C GLY A 42 -2.36 -9.50 14.72
N GLY A 43 -2.63 -10.41 15.67
CA GLY A 43 -1.63 -11.33 16.25
C GLY A 43 -1.41 -11.18 17.76
N TYR A 44 -0.96 -12.26 18.39
CA TYR A 44 -0.65 -12.28 19.82
C TYR A 44 0.47 -11.28 20.15
N GLY A 45 0.28 -10.48 21.20
CA GLY A 45 1.23 -9.42 21.59
C GLY A 45 1.01 -8.05 20.91
N ARG A 46 0.03 -7.92 20.01
CA ARG A 46 -0.33 -6.61 19.43
C ARG A 46 -1.20 -5.80 20.39
N GLY A 47 -0.79 -4.56 20.64
CA GLY A 47 -1.46 -3.66 21.58
C GLY A 47 -2.85 -3.19 21.11
N ASN A 48 -3.66 -2.70 22.04
CA ASN A 48 -5.03 -2.25 21.76
C ASN A 48 -5.12 -1.16 20.68
N ARG A 49 -4.07 -0.34 20.51
CA ARG A 49 -4.02 0.71 19.47
C ARG A 49 -4.05 0.14 18.05
N MET A 50 -3.40 -0.99 17.78
CA MET A 50 -3.40 -1.59 16.44
C MET A 50 -4.73 -2.27 16.09
N LYS A 51 -5.51 -2.69 17.11
CA LYS A 51 -6.83 -3.32 16.89
C LYS A 51 -7.90 -2.36 16.35
N ILE A 52 -7.69 -1.06 16.53
CA ILE A 52 -8.60 0.00 16.07
C ILE A 52 -8.12 0.68 14.79
N GLU A 53 -6.91 0.34 14.30
CA GLU A 53 -6.45 0.81 13.00
C GLU A 53 -7.29 0.16 11.90
N SER A 54 -7.77 0.97 10.96
CA SER A 54 -8.58 0.53 9.83
C SER A 54 -7.98 0.99 8.50
N ASP A 55 -6.68 1.25 8.51
CA ASP A 55 -5.93 1.85 7.41
C ASP A 55 -6.12 1.04 6.13
N ARG A 56 -6.44 1.77 5.06
CA ARG A 56 -6.57 1.22 3.71
C ARG A 56 -5.61 1.97 2.81
N ALA A 57 -4.89 1.23 1.99
CA ALA A 57 -4.09 1.83 0.93
C ALA A 57 -5.01 2.33 -0.19
N GLN A 58 -4.81 3.56 -0.62
CA GLN A 58 -5.43 4.16 -1.78
C GLN A 58 -4.40 4.29 -2.90
N ILE A 59 -4.67 3.72 -4.06
CA ILE A 59 -3.79 3.89 -5.23
C ILE A 59 -4.08 5.22 -5.90
N LEU A 60 -3.01 5.99 -6.10
CA LEU A 60 -3.05 7.34 -6.68
C LEU A 60 -2.52 7.38 -8.12
N SER A 61 -1.59 6.48 -8.49
CA SER A 61 -0.99 6.44 -9.84
C SER A 61 -0.54 5.04 -10.26
N GLY A 62 -0.15 4.90 -11.53
CA GLY A 62 0.54 3.71 -12.05
C GLY A 62 -0.37 2.49 -12.33
N VAL A 63 -1.68 2.64 -12.09
CA VAL A 63 -2.68 1.58 -12.28
C VAL A 63 -3.89 2.14 -13.00
N ARG A 64 -4.40 1.41 -14.00
CA ARG A 64 -5.61 1.74 -14.74
C ARG A 64 -6.40 0.47 -14.99
N ALA A 65 -7.71 0.50 -14.72
CA ALA A 65 -8.60 -0.66 -14.90
C ALA A 65 -8.08 -1.94 -14.21
N GLY A 66 -7.52 -1.79 -13.00
CA GLY A 66 -6.97 -2.91 -12.21
C GLY A 66 -5.64 -3.47 -12.70
N GLN A 67 -4.99 -2.83 -13.70
CA GLN A 67 -3.71 -3.27 -14.24
C GLN A 67 -2.64 -2.20 -14.16
N THR A 68 -1.40 -2.60 -13.94
CA THR A 68 -0.24 -1.70 -13.95
C THR A 68 0.00 -1.15 -15.35
N ILE A 69 0.45 0.10 -15.45
CA ILE A 69 0.72 0.75 -16.75
C ILE A 69 2.21 0.93 -17.04
N GLY A 70 3.10 0.39 -16.19
CA GLY A 70 4.55 0.47 -16.35
C GLY A 70 5.20 1.75 -15.80
N GLY A 71 4.39 2.77 -15.51
CA GLY A 71 4.83 3.96 -14.77
C GLY A 71 4.88 3.74 -13.26
N PRO A 72 5.42 4.70 -12.48
CA PRO A 72 5.46 4.63 -11.03
C PRO A 72 4.07 4.48 -10.39
N ILE A 73 3.96 3.55 -9.47
CA ILE A 73 2.75 3.32 -8.67
C ILE A 73 2.91 4.08 -7.36
N SER A 74 1.96 4.95 -7.04
CA SER A 74 1.91 5.64 -5.75
C SER A 74 0.68 5.20 -4.96
N MET A 75 0.87 5.03 -3.65
CA MET A 75 -0.19 4.67 -2.71
C MET A 75 -0.11 5.56 -1.47
N LEU A 76 -1.28 5.92 -0.93
CA LEU A 76 -1.50 6.64 0.33
C LEU A 76 -2.15 5.71 1.36
#